data_AF-A0A0P0Y3J1-F1
#
_entry.id   AF-A0A0P0Y3J1-F1
#
_cell.length_a   1.000
_cell.length_b   1.000
_cell.length_c   1.000
_cell.angle_alpha   90.00
_cell.angle_beta   90.00
_cell.angle_gamma   90.00
#
_symmetry.space_group_name_H-M   'P 1'
#
loop_
_entity.id
_entity.type
_entity.pdbx_description
1 polymer ?
#
loop_
_entity_poly.entity_id
_entity_poly.type
_entity_poly.pdbx_seq_one_letter_code
_entity_poly.pdbx_strand_id
1 'polypeptide(L)'
;MATSAARARIDSPPPPPPPTQPRRGDDDYVPCNIVEIELLNFMTYDRLACHPGPRLNLVAGPNGSGKGSLVCAIALALTADPSI
;
A
#
# COMPACT_ATOMS: atom_id res chain seq x y z
N MET A 1 10.56 61.38 8.48
CA MET A 1 9.20 60.83 8.24
C MET A 1 9.32 59.63 7.30
N ALA A 2 9.43 58.41 7.83
CA ALA A 2 9.34 57.19 7.03
C ALA A 2 8.07 56.46 7.47
N THR A 3 7.09 56.42 6.57
CA THR A 3 5.76 55.84 6.77
C THR A 3 5.83 54.31 6.84
N SER A 4 5.26 53.75 7.90
CA SER A 4 5.05 52.32 8.10
C SER A 4 4.07 51.78 7.06
N ALA A 5 4.55 51.01 6.09
CA ALA A 5 3.71 50.26 5.17
C ALA A 5 3.07 49.08 5.91
N ALA A 6 1.74 49.17 6.12
CA ALA A 6 0.94 48.10 6.69
C ALA A 6 1.02 46.86 5.79
N ARG A 7 1.79 45.86 6.23
CA ARG A 7 1.79 44.52 5.64
C ARG A 7 0.39 43.94 5.79
N ALA A 8 -0.37 43.93 4.69
CA ALA A 8 -1.62 43.22 4.58
C ALA A 8 -1.37 41.77 5.02
N ARG A 9 -2.05 41.37 6.09
CA ARG A 9 -2.10 39.98 6.54
C ARG A 9 -2.78 39.21 5.42
N ILE A 10 -1.98 38.61 4.54
CA ILE A 10 -2.45 37.61 3.60
C ILE A 10 -2.94 36.47 4.50
N ASP A 11 -4.26 36.38 4.63
CA ASP A 11 -4.93 35.31 5.35
C ASP A 11 -4.50 34.00 4.68
N SER A 12 -3.61 33.27 5.36
CA SER A 12 -3.10 32.02 4.83
C SER A 12 -4.27 31.06 4.70
N PRO A 13 -4.43 30.38 3.55
CA PRO A 13 -5.54 29.49 3.34
C PRO A 13 -5.60 28.45 4.47
N PRO A 14 -6.82 28.05 4.90
CA PRO A 14 -6.99 27.11 5.98
C PRO A 14 -6.27 25.79 5.66
N PRO A 15 -5.71 25.12 6.68
CA PRO A 15 -5.01 23.87 6.49
C PRO A 15 -5.96 22.83 5.87
N PRO A 16 -5.46 21.97 4.97
CA PRO A 16 -6.27 20.92 4.40
C PRO A 16 -6.83 20.00 5.51
N PRO A 17 -8.02 19.42 5.31
CA PRO A 17 -8.56 18.46 6.26
C PRO A 17 -7.58 17.29 6.46
N PRO A 18 -7.53 16.71 7.67
CA PRO A 18 -6.68 15.55 7.92
C PRO A 18 -7.05 14.42 6.95
N PRO A 19 -6.07 13.65 6.48
CA PRO A 19 -6.34 12.52 5.59
C PRO A 19 -7.30 11.55 6.28
N THR A 20 -8.42 11.25 5.62
CA THR A 20 -9.39 10.27 6.10
C THR A 20 -8.70 8.92 6.16
N GLN A 21 -8.40 8.44 7.37
CA GLN A 21 -7.83 7.10 7.52
C GLN A 21 -8.86 6.08 7.01
N PRO A 22 -8.44 5.09 6.21
CA PRO A 22 -9.34 4.01 5.81
C PRO A 22 -9.87 3.32 7.07
N ARG A 23 -11.19 3.22 7.19
CA ARG A 23 -11.84 2.60 8.34
C ARG A 23 -11.55 1.11 8.30
N ARG A 24 -10.90 0.60 9.35
CA ARG A 24 -10.64 -0.83 9.53
C ARG A 24 -11.90 -1.53 10.02
N GLY A 25 -12.14 -2.75 9.56
CA GLY A 25 -13.15 -3.64 10.11
C GLY A 25 -12.77 -4.17 11.50
N ASP A 26 -13.66 -4.97 12.09
CA ASP A 26 -13.42 -5.65 13.37
C ASP A 26 -12.25 -6.65 13.28
N ASP A 27 -11.93 -7.10 12.06
CA ASP A 27 -10.81 -7.98 11.73
C ASP A 27 -9.50 -7.22 11.40
N ASP A 28 -9.49 -5.89 11.58
CA ASP A 28 -8.40 -4.96 11.24
C ASP A 28 -8.09 -4.88 9.73
N TYR A 29 -8.83 -5.57 8.84
CA TYR A 29 -8.65 -5.43 7.40
C TYR A 29 -9.29 -4.14 6.88
N VAL A 30 -8.73 -3.61 5.79
CA VAL A 30 -9.32 -2.50 5.03
C VAL A 30 -9.69 -2.97 3.62
N PRO A 31 -10.62 -2.28 2.92
CA PRO A 31 -10.84 -2.52 1.51
C PRO A 31 -9.52 -2.52 0.72
N CYS A 32 -9.39 -3.46 -0.23
CA CYS A 32 -8.20 -3.70 -1.03
C CYS A 32 -7.00 -4.36 -0.31
N ASN A 33 -7.15 -4.82 0.95
CA ASN A 33 -6.14 -5.70 1.55
C ASN A 33 -6.09 -7.07 0.86
N ILE A 34 -4.88 -7.61 0.72
CA ILE A 34 -4.66 -8.99 0.29
C ILE A 34 -4.88 -9.90 1.50
N VAL A 35 -5.88 -10.77 1.44
CA VAL A 35 -6.23 -11.71 2.51
C VAL A 35 -5.58 -13.09 2.35
N GLU A 36 -5.30 -13.47 1.11
CA GLU A 36 -4.73 -14.77 0.76
C GLU A 36 -3.88 -14.65 -0.51
N ILE A 37 -2.77 -15.39 -0.53
CA ILE A 37 -1.91 -15.55 -1.72
C ILE A 37 -1.68 -17.04 -1.92
N GLU A 38 -2.07 -17.56 -3.07
CA GLU A 38 -1.73 -18.91 -3.52
C GLU A 38 -0.94 -18.86 -4.84
N LEU A 39 0.25 -19.46 -4.84
CA LEU A 39 1.12 -19.60 -6.01
C LEU A 39 1.33 -21.09 -6.29
N LEU A 40 1.19 -21.49 -7.55
CA LEU A 40 1.44 -22.84 -8.02
C LEU A 40 2.35 -22.79 -9.25
N ASN A 41 3.48 -23.50 -9.22
CA ASN A 41 4.47 -23.56 -10.28
C ASN A 41 4.87 -22.16 -10.80
N PHE A 42 5.07 -21.20 -9.89
CA PHE A 42 5.35 -19.82 -10.22
C PHE A 42 6.78 -19.43 -9.83
N MET A 43 7.63 -19.17 -10.83
CA MET A 43 9.02 -18.76 -10.67
C MET A 43 9.82 -19.72 -9.76
N THR A 44 10.09 -19.33 -8.52
CA THR A 44 10.85 -20.14 -7.55
C THR A 44 9.96 -20.99 -6.63
N TYR A 45 8.63 -20.92 -6.76
CA TYR A 45 7.68 -21.61 -5.90
C TYR A 45 6.97 -22.73 -6.66
N ASP A 46 7.12 -23.97 -6.18
CA ASP A 46 6.29 -25.11 -6.62
C ASP A 46 4.86 -24.95 -6.08
N ARG A 47 4.75 -24.70 -4.76
CA ARG A 47 3.49 -24.33 -4.10
C ARG A 47 3.75 -23.40 -2.93
N LEU A 48 3.05 -22.27 -2.89
CA LEU A 48 3.01 -21.35 -1.76
C LEU A 48 1.55 -21.03 -1.45
N ALA A 49 1.15 -21.15 -0.19
CA ALA A 49 -0.13 -20.64 0.28
C ALA A 49 0.13 -19.86 1.57
N CYS A 50 -0.31 -18.60 1.64
CA CYS A 50 -0.17 -17.80 2.85
C CYS A 50 -1.34 -16.82 3.03
N HIS A 51 -1.57 -16.42 4.28
CA HIS A 51 -2.59 -15.46 4.69
C HIS A 51 -1.87 -14.23 5.29
N PRO A 52 -1.57 -13.19 4.49
CA PRO A 52 -0.95 -11.97 4.98
C PRO A 52 -1.79 -11.32 6.09
N GLY A 53 -1.14 -10.88 7.17
CA GLY A 53 -1.82 -10.10 8.19
C GLY A 53 -2.24 -8.71 7.66
N PRO A 54 -3.27 -8.07 8.27
CA PRO A 54 -3.86 -6.81 7.79
C PRO A 54 -2.93 -5.58 7.81
N ARG A 55 -1.73 -5.73 8.39
CA ARG A 55 -0.66 -4.72 8.47
C ARG A 55 0.67 -5.22 7.93
N LEU A 56 0.71 -6.37 7.25
CA LEU A 56 1.94 -6.90 6.68
C LEU A 56 2.50 -5.91 5.66
N ASN A 57 3.74 -5.47 5.87
CA ASN A 57 4.42 -4.48 5.03
C ASN A 57 5.87 -4.87 4.68
N LEU A 58 6.31 -6.07 5.06
CA LEU A 58 7.68 -6.53 4.86
C LEU A 58 7.71 -7.97 4.36
N VAL A 59 8.42 -8.19 3.27
CA VAL A 59 8.77 -9.52 2.75
C VAL A 59 10.27 -9.72 2.93
N ALA A 60 10.66 -10.65 3.80
CA ALA A 60 12.05 -10.93 4.15
C ALA A 60 12.43 -12.40 3.86
N GLY A 61 13.72 -12.65 3.63
CA GLY A 61 14.24 -13.97 3.28
C GLY A 61 15.64 -13.92 2.65
N PRO A 62 16.41 -15.01 2.65
CA PRO A 62 17.74 -15.09 2.01
C PRO A 62 17.72 -14.85 0.50
N ASN A 63 18.88 -14.62 -0.12
CA ASN A 63 18.98 -14.53 -1.57
C ASN A 63 18.52 -15.84 -2.23
N GLY A 64 17.74 -15.73 -3.30
CA GLY A 64 17.15 -16.89 -3.97
C GLY A 64 15.87 -17.45 -3.33
N SER A 65 15.40 -16.94 -2.18
CA SER A 65 14.22 -17.48 -1.48
C SER A 65 12.86 -17.13 -2.12
N GLY A 66 12.84 -16.52 -3.31
CA GLY A 66 11.61 -16.14 -3.99
C GLY A 66 10.95 -14.82 -3.59
N LYS A 67 11.59 -13.94 -2.83
CA LYS A 67 11.00 -12.63 -2.47
C LYS A 67 10.56 -11.82 -3.70
N GLY A 68 11.41 -11.75 -4.72
CA GLY A 68 11.09 -11.08 -5.99
C GLY A 68 9.98 -11.80 -6.75
N SER A 69 9.92 -13.12 -6.67
CA SER A 69 8.83 -13.92 -7.23
C SER A 69 7.51 -13.62 -6.54
N LEU A 70 7.47 -13.50 -5.22
CA LEU A 70 6.25 -13.12 -4.48
C LEU A 70 5.77 -11.72 -4.88
N VAL A 71 6.68 -10.74 -4.92
CA VAL A 71 6.33 -9.37 -5.36
C VAL A 71 5.85 -9.35 -6.82
N CYS A 72 6.49 -10.11 -7.69
CA CYS A 72 6.10 -10.24 -9.09
C CYS A 72 4.70 -10.87 -9.23
N ALA A 73 4.39 -11.91 -8.45
CA ALA A 73 3.07 -12.52 -8.46
C ALA A 73 1.98 -11.54 -8.05
N ILE A 74 2.20 -10.76 -6.98
CA ILE A 74 1.25 -9.73 -6.53
C ILE A 74 1.05 -8.67 -7.62
N ALA A 75 2.14 -8.20 -8.23
CA ALA A 75 2.07 -7.19 -9.29
C ALA A 75 1.28 -7.70 -10.51
N LEU A 76 1.54 -8.94 -10.96
CA LEU A 76 0.83 -9.54 -12.09
C LEU A 76 -0.66 -9.75 -11.78
N ALA A 77 -0.98 -10.28 -10.60
CA ALA A 77 -2.35 -10.59 -10.23
C ALA A 77 -3.23 -9.33 -10.08
N LEU A 78 -2.67 -8.22 -9.62
CA LEU A 78 -3.41 -6.98 -9.35
C LEU A 78 -3.35 -5.96 -10.49
N THR A 79 -2.38 -6.08 -11.41
CA THR A 79 -2.22 -5.15 -12.55
C THR A 79 -2.73 -5.74 -13.86
N ALA A 80 -2.88 -7.06 -13.95
CA ALA A 80 -3.42 -7.66 -15.17
C ALA A 80 -4.88 -7.27 -15.35
N ASP A 81 -5.19 -6.64 -16.48
CA ASP A 81 -6.58 -6.53 -16.93
C ASP A 81 -7.11 -7.95 -17.16
N PRO A 82 -8.22 -8.34 -16.53
CA PRO A 82 -8.83 -9.65 -16.79
C PRO A 82 -9.34 -9.64 -18.23
N SER A 83 -8.54 -10.16 -19.15
CA SER A 83 -8.87 -10.21 -20.58
C SER A 83 -9.67 -11.47 -20.94
N ILE A 84 -10.56 -11.93 -20.05
CA ILE A 84 -11.44 -13.09 -20.31
C ILE A 84 -12.90 -12.76 -20.07
#